data_AF-A0A8S8YKU4-F1
#
_entry.id   AF-A0A8S8YKU4-F1
#
_cell.length_a   1.000
_cell.length_b   1.000
_cell.length_c   1.000
_cell.angle_alpha   90.00
_cell.angle_beta   90.00
_cell.angle_gamma   90.00
#
_symmetry.space_group_name_H-M   'P 1'
#
loop_
_entity.id
_entity.type
_entity.pdbx_description
1 polymer ?
#
loop_
_entity_poly.entity_id
_entity_poly.type
_entity_poly.pdbx_seq_one_letter_code
_entity_poly.pdbx_strand_id
1 'polypeptide(L)'
;MRIGTDIGAGPFETYLIEQEFYESAMNGLQWIIDNKDTAWPGVDESLHGIDIISLSWGITSHEGGGSDGEDMHSRILDEATEAGVTVSNAAGNDGDDNDGLSGMSSSSLSITVGATDDKNTIDREDDTVAGYSSRGPRT
;
A
#
# COMPACT_ATOMS: atom_id res chain seq x y z
N MET A 1 12.17 -1.23 -3.64
CA MET A 1 11.88 -2.68 -3.63
C MET A 1 10.37 -2.88 -3.83
N ARG A 2 9.93 -3.96 -4.50
CA ARG A 2 8.50 -4.26 -4.71
C ARG A 2 8.10 -5.43 -3.81
N ILE A 3 7.17 -5.21 -2.88
CA ILE A 3 6.47 -6.29 -2.18
C ILE A 3 5.17 -6.53 -2.94
N GLY A 4 5.19 -7.51 -3.83
CA GLY A 4 4.02 -7.96 -4.59
C GLY A 4 3.75 -9.42 -4.28
N THR A 5 2.49 -9.73 -3.99
CA THR A 5 1.96 -11.09 -4.01
C THR A 5 1.34 -11.33 -5.40
N ASP A 6 1.41 -12.56 -5.91
CA ASP A 6 0.73 -12.99 -7.16
C ASP A 6 -0.81 -13.11 -6.96
N ILE A 7 -1.30 -12.63 -5.81
CA ILE A 7 -2.70 -12.63 -5.38
C ILE A 7 -3.09 -11.15 -5.25
N GLY A 8 -3.70 -10.61 -6.31
CA GLY A 8 -4.25 -9.26 -6.32
C GLY A 8 -5.60 -9.29 -5.62
N ALA A 9 -5.80 -8.42 -4.62
CA ALA A 9 -7.03 -8.36 -3.83
C ALA A 9 -8.27 -8.05 -4.69
N GLY A 10 -8.81 -9.07 -5.36
CA GLY A 10 -10.14 -9.06 -5.95
C GLY A 10 -11.18 -9.40 -4.87
N PRO A 11 -12.45 -9.01 -5.06
CA PRO A 11 -13.54 -9.16 -4.07
C PRO A 11 -13.91 -10.61 -3.69
N PHE A 12 -13.10 -11.61 -4.06
CA PHE A 12 -13.29 -13.02 -3.73
C PHE A 12 -12.06 -13.73 -3.15
N GLU A 13 -10.92 -13.05 -2.93
CA GLU A 13 -9.65 -13.71 -2.52
C GLU A 13 -9.26 -13.54 -1.04
N THR A 14 -10.04 -12.83 -0.23
CA THR A 14 -9.60 -12.33 1.09
C THR A 14 -9.70 -13.34 2.26
N TYR A 15 -10.16 -14.58 2.06
CA TYR A 15 -10.45 -15.51 3.18
C TYR A 15 -9.39 -16.59 3.47
N LEU A 16 -8.26 -16.63 2.75
CA LEU A 16 -7.28 -17.72 2.87
C LEU A 16 -5.84 -17.29 3.16
N ILE A 17 -5.60 -16.01 3.46
CA ILE A 17 -4.23 -15.53 3.70
C ILE A 17 -3.86 -15.74 5.18
N GLU A 18 -2.94 -16.67 5.43
CA GLU A 18 -2.45 -17.07 6.75
C GLU A 18 -1.91 -15.87 7.56
N GLN A 19 -2.08 -15.90 8.89
CA GLN A 19 -1.50 -14.94 9.84
C GLN A 19 0.03 -14.74 9.61
N GLU A 20 0.71 -15.79 9.15
CA GLU A 20 2.13 -15.79 8.80
C GLU A 20 2.48 -14.80 7.68
N PHE A 21 1.57 -14.53 6.74
CA PHE A 21 1.82 -13.61 5.63
C PHE A 21 1.77 -12.15 6.09
N TYR A 22 0.92 -11.83 7.06
CA TYR A 22 0.86 -10.49 7.68
C TYR A 22 2.13 -10.19 8.49
N GLU A 23 2.57 -11.15 9.31
CA GLU A 23 3.82 -11.02 10.06
C GLU A 23 5.01 -10.89 9.11
N SER A 24 5.01 -11.67 8.02
CA SER A 24 6.05 -11.57 6.98
C SER A 24 6.08 -10.21 6.30
N ALA A 25 4.92 -9.60 6.02
CA ALA A 25 4.84 -8.28 5.42
C ALA A 25 5.36 -7.19 6.38
N MET A 26 4.98 -7.24 7.65
CA MET A 26 5.48 -6.28 8.67
C MET A 26 6.98 -6.44 8.89
N ASN A 27 7.49 -7.67 8.96
CA ASN A 27 8.93 -7.94 9.03
C ASN A 27 9.66 -7.44 7.78
N GLY A 28 9.04 -7.56 6.60
CA GLY A 28 9.56 -7.02 5.34
C GLY A 28 9.67 -5.50 5.36
N LEU A 29 8.66 -4.79 5.87
CA LEU A 29 8.68 -3.34 6.03
C LEU A 29 9.75 -2.91 7.03
N GLN A 30 9.84 -3.56 8.19
CA GLN A 30 10.90 -3.27 9.17
C GLN A 30 12.29 -3.49 8.57
N TRP A 31 12.49 -4.58 7.83
CA TRP A 31 13.76 -4.83 7.15
C TRP A 31 14.11 -3.73 6.14
N ILE A 32 13.12 -3.18 5.42
CA ILE A 32 13.36 -2.04 4.52
C ILE A 32 13.83 -0.83 5.31
N ILE A 33 13.14 -0.49 6.40
CA ILE A 33 13.49 0.65 7.24
C ILE A 33 14.93 0.49 7.75
N ASP A 34 15.27 -0.69 8.27
CA ASP A 34 16.60 -1.00 8.78
C ASP A 34 17.69 -0.95 7.70
N ASN A 35 17.32 -1.19 6.43
CA ASN A 35 18.24 -1.25 5.30
C ASN A 35 18.15 -0.05 4.34
N LYS A 36 17.42 1.01 4.73
CA LYS A 36 17.20 2.17 3.87
C LYS A 36 18.50 2.87 3.43
N ASP A 37 19.57 2.73 4.21
CA ASP A 37 20.89 3.34 3.97
C ASP A 37 22.00 2.27 3.78
N THR A 38 21.64 0.99 3.57
CA THR A 38 22.64 -0.09 3.54
C THR A 38 23.59 0.05 2.35
N ALA A 39 24.89 0.04 2.65
CA ALA A 39 25.96 0.01 1.66
C ALA A 39 26.12 -1.42 1.10
N TRP A 40 25.42 -1.72 0.01
CA TRP A 40 25.46 -3.04 -0.60
C TRP A 40 26.86 -3.34 -1.19
N PRO A 41 27.41 -4.54 -0.98
CA PRO A 41 28.74 -4.86 -1.48
C PRO A 41 28.75 -4.95 -3.01
N GLY A 42 29.74 -4.31 -3.65
CA GLY A 42 29.98 -4.45 -5.09
C GLY A 42 29.13 -3.55 -5.99
N VAL A 43 28.44 -2.56 -5.42
CA VAL A 43 27.73 -1.51 -6.18
C VAL A 43 28.27 -0.13 -5.80
N ASP A 44 27.95 0.87 -6.61
CA ASP A 44 28.28 2.27 -6.34
C ASP A 44 27.43 2.83 -5.19
N GLU A 45 27.90 3.89 -4.53
CA GLU A 45 27.15 4.60 -3.49
C GLU A 45 25.78 5.07 -3.96
N SER A 46 25.63 5.40 -5.26
CA SER A 46 24.35 5.78 -5.85
C SER A 46 23.30 4.67 -5.87
N LEU A 47 23.69 3.43 -5.54
CA LEU A 47 22.83 2.25 -5.50
C LEU A 47 22.66 1.71 -4.08
N HIS A 48 23.16 2.42 -3.07
CA HIS A 48 22.97 2.05 -1.66
C HIS A 48 21.53 2.28 -1.23
N GLY A 49 21.11 1.48 -0.25
CA GLY A 49 19.87 1.72 0.45
C GLY A 49 18.61 1.38 -0.34
N ILE A 50 17.49 1.93 0.14
CA ILE A 50 16.15 1.73 -0.42
C ILE A 50 15.39 3.06 -0.35
N ASP A 51 15.10 3.65 -1.51
CA ASP A 51 14.42 4.95 -1.57
C ASP A 51 12.89 4.85 -1.65
N ILE A 52 12.38 3.75 -2.21
CA ILE A 52 10.94 3.61 -2.55
C ILE A 52 10.39 2.26 -2.10
N ILE A 53 9.27 2.33 -1.40
CA ILE A 53 8.35 1.22 -1.10
C ILE A 53 7.13 1.34 -2.00
N SER A 54 6.84 0.27 -2.74
CA SER A 54 5.61 0.12 -3.52
C SER A 54 4.83 -1.06 -2.97
N LEU A 55 3.67 -0.77 -2.37
CA LEU A 55 2.77 -1.74 -1.76
C LEU A 55 1.47 -1.81 -2.56
N SER A 56 1.29 -2.90 -3.29
CA SER A 56 0.09 -3.13 -4.12
C SER A 56 -0.80 -4.21 -3.51
N TRP A 57 -1.04 -4.11 -2.21
CA TRP A 57 -1.95 -4.96 -1.46
C TRP A 57 -2.54 -4.14 -0.30
N GLY A 58 -3.84 -4.31 -0.03
CA GLY A 58 -4.48 -3.78 1.16
C GLY A 58 -4.58 -4.88 2.21
N ILE A 59 -4.02 -4.65 3.39
CA ILE A 59 -4.41 -5.41 4.58
C ILE A 59 -5.78 -4.88 4.93
N THR A 60 -6.83 -5.65 4.68
CA THR A 60 -8.08 -5.43 5.41
C THR A 60 -7.70 -5.62 6.87
N SER A 61 -7.68 -4.53 7.64
CA SER A 61 -7.69 -4.65 9.09
C SER A 61 -8.72 -5.72 9.42
N HIS A 62 -8.39 -6.65 10.31
CA HIS A 62 -9.32 -7.69 10.77
C HIS A 62 -10.61 -7.13 11.40
N GLU A 63 -10.75 -5.81 11.40
CA GLU A 63 -11.90 -5.02 11.76
C GLU A 63 -12.59 -4.65 10.44
N GLY A 64 -13.74 -5.27 10.16
CA GLY A 64 -14.58 -4.81 9.07
C GLY A 64 -14.94 -3.34 9.30
N GLY A 65 -14.39 -2.46 8.46
CA GLY A 65 -14.51 -1.02 8.62
C GLY A 65 -13.22 -0.30 8.22
N GLY A 66 -13.31 1.00 8.06
CA GLY A 66 -12.19 1.84 7.66
C GLY A 66 -11.24 2.05 8.83
N SER A 67 -10.04 2.54 8.51
CA SER A 67 -9.03 2.92 9.49
C SER A 67 -8.94 4.44 9.61
N ASP A 68 -8.68 4.91 10.83
CA ASP A 68 -8.35 6.29 11.15
C ASP A 68 -6.88 6.64 10.90
N GLY A 69 -6.04 5.67 10.52
CA GLY A 69 -4.61 5.85 10.30
C GLY A 69 -3.74 5.57 11.54
N GLU A 70 -4.33 5.15 12.66
CA GLU A 70 -3.59 4.91 13.91
C GLU A 70 -3.32 3.42 14.18
N ASP A 71 -3.81 2.54 13.30
CA ASP A 71 -3.49 1.12 13.34
C ASP A 71 -2.00 0.88 13.07
N MET A 72 -1.50 -0.26 13.53
CA MET A 72 -0.08 -0.62 13.41
C MET A 72 0.41 -0.61 11.95
N HIS A 73 -0.47 -0.93 10.98
CA HIS A 73 -0.10 -0.99 9.57
C HIS A 73 -0.01 0.40 8.95
N SER A 74 -0.87 1.33 9.34
CA SER A 74 -0.73 2.75 8.99
C SER A 74 0.58 3.33 9.54
N ARG A 75 0.83 3.11 10.83
CA ARG A 75 1.95 3.74 11.53
C ARG A 75 3.31 3.27 11.03
N ILE A 76 3.48 2.00 10.65
CA ILE A 76 4.75 1.54 10.09
C ILE A 76 5.06 2.17 8.72
N LEU A 77 4.04 2.54 7.94
CA LEU A 77 4.23 3.28 6.69
C LEU A 77 4.58 4.75 6.95
N ASP A 78 4.00 5.33 7.99
CA ASP A 78 4.37 6.66 8.46
C ASP A 78 5.83 6.67 8.96
N GLU A 79 6.24 5.69 9.78
CA GLU A 79 7.62 5.52 10.25
C GLU A 79 8.60 5.36 9.08
N ALA A 80 8.27 4.56 8.07
CA ALA A 80 9.10 4.42 6.87
C ALA A 80 9.23 5.75 6.10
N THR A 81 8.14 6.51 6.01
CA THR A 81 8.12 7.82 5.37
C THR A 81 8.97 8.84 6.14
N GLU A 82 8.86 8.86 7.47
CA GLU A 82 9.69 9.70 8.34
C GLU A 82 11.17 9.31 8.31
N ALA A 83 11.48 8.03 8.11
CA ALA A 83 12.84 7.55 7.89
C ALA A 83 13.43 7.99 6.54
N GLY A 84 12.64 8.61 5.67
CA GLY A 84 13.05 9.16 4.37
C GLY A 84 12.80 8.22 3.18
N VAL A 85 12.04 7.14 3.37
CA VAL A 85 11.65 6.23 2.29
C VAL A 85 10.32 6.69 1.71
N THR A 86 10.22 6.89 0.40
CA THR A 86 8.94 7.24 -0.24
C THR A 86 8.03 6.01 -0.29
N VAL A 87 6.87 6.08 0.36
CA VAL A 87 5.90 4.98 0.39
C VAL A 87 4.73 5.28 -0.54
N SER A 88 4.42 4.33 -1.42
CA SER A 88 3.18 4.31 -2.21
C SER A 88 2.39 3.05 -1.90
N ASN A 89 1.11 3.23 -1.59
CA ASN A 89 0.16 2.15 -1.30
C ASN A 89 -1.04 2.21 -2.28
N ALA A 90 -1.71 1.08 -2.50
CA ALA A 90 -2.99 1.07 -3.22
C ALA A 90 -4.15 1.48 -2.30
N ALA A 91 -5.13 2.24 -2.81
CA ALA A 91 -6.31 2.67 -2.06
C ALA A 91 -7.24 1.50 -1.65
N GLY A 92 -7.24 0.41 -2.42
CA GLY A 92 -8.14 -0.72 -2.25
C GLY A 92 -9.11 -0.89 -3.42
N ASN A 93 -9.82 -2.02 -3.40
CA ASN A 93 -10.69 -2.48 -4.49
C ASN A 93 -12.16 -2.67 -4.04
N ASP A 94 -12.61 -1.93 -3.02
CA ASP A 94 -13.94 -2.06 -2.41
C ASP A 94 -14.99 -1.09 -2.98
N GLY A 95 -14.63 -0.31 -4.00
CA GLY A 95 -15.50 0.61 -4.70
C GLY A 95 -15.82 1.88 -3.91
N ASP A 96 -16.82 2.63 -4.36
CA ASP A 96 -17.24 3.91 -3.76
C ASP A 96 -18.12 3.76 -2.51
N ASP A 97 -18.71 2.57 -2.32
CA ASP A 97 -19.46 2.21 -1.12
C ASP A 97 -18.57 1.64 0.01
N ASN A 98 -17.24 1.75 -0.13
CA ASN A 98 -16.31 1.29 0.90
C ASN A 98 -16.50 2.08 2.20
N ASP A 99 -16.42 1.40 3.34
CA ASP A 99 -16.46 2.03 4.66
C ASP A 99 -15.07 2.58 4.99
N GLY A 100 -14.63 3.65 4.31
CA GLY A 100 -13.31 4.25 4.53
C GLY A 100 -12.13 3.45 3.97
N LEU A 101 -10.95 4.06 3.99
CA LEU A 101 -9.72 3.43 3.53
C LEU A 101 -9.26 2.36 4.54
N SER A 102 -8.69 1.26 4.02
CA SER A 102 -8.12 0.19 4.86
C SER A 102 -6.84 0.66 5.58
N GLY A 103 -6.43 -0.02 6.65
CA GLY A 103 -5.28 0.34 7.48
C GLY A 103 -4.09 0.92 6.71
N MET A 104 -3.43 0.13 5.86
CA MET A 104 -2.28 0.66 5.11
C MET A 104 -2.59 1.86 4.21
N SER A 105 -3.79 1.94 3.63
CA SER A 105 -4.21 3.04 2.77
C SER A 105 -4.65 4.30 3.54
N SER A 106 -4.85 4.18 4.85
CA SER A 106 -5.21 5.27 5.77
C SER A 106 -4.00 5.95 6.43
N SER A 107 -2.77 5.51 6.13
CA SER A 107 -1.53 6.15 6.61
C SER A 107 -1.51 7.65 6.31
N SER A 108 -1.02 8.43 7.27
CA SER A 108 -1.07 9.89 7.20
C SER A 108 -0.01 10.47 6.26
N LEU A 109 1.09 9.76 6.04
CA LEU A 109 2.26 10.26 5.32
C LEU A 109 2.51 9.56 3.98
N SER A 110 1.99 8.34 3.78
CA SER A 110 2.19 7.60 2.53
C SER A 110 1.29 8.10 1.39
N ILE A 111 1.68 7.78 0.15
CA ILE A 111 0.93 8.13 -1.05
C ILE A 111 -0.09 7.02 -1.34
N THR A 112 -1.36 7.30 -1.03
CA THR A 112 -2.47 6.41 -1.38
C THR A 112 -2.91 6.59 -2.84
N VAL A 113 -2.87 5.51 -3.62
CA VAL A 113 -3.08 5.52 -5.07
C VAL A 113 -4.40 4.86 -5.43
N GLY A 114 -5.33 5.63 -6.00
CA GLY A 114 -6.58 5.13 -6.60
C GLY A 114 -6.40 4.63 -8.04
N ALA A 115 -7.42 3.96 -8.56
CA ALA A 115 -7.44 3.48 -9.96
C ALA A 115 -8.38 4.32 -10.84
N THR A 116 -8.00 4.47 -12.11
CA THR A 116 -8.78 5.17 -13.15
C THR A 116 -9.26 4.15 -14.18
N ASP A 117 -10.51 4.28 -14.63
CA ASP A 117 -11.06 3.61 -15.79
C ASP A 117 -10.83 4.49 -17.02
N ASP A 118 -9.94 4.02 -17.88
CA ASP A 118 -9.50 4.68 -19.11
C ASP A 118 -10.46 4.45 -20.29
N LYS A 119 -11.53 3.67 -20.05
CA LYS A 119 -12.55 3.24 -21.01
C LYS A 119 -11.97 2.62 -22.29
N ASN A 120 -10.71 2.18 -22.24
CA ASN A 120 -9.93 1.75 -23.38
C ASN A 120 -9.96 2.76 -24.54
N THR A 121 -9.90 4.06 -24.25
CA THR A 121 -9.84 5.14 -25.26
C THR A 121 -8.52 5.92 -25.19
N ILE A 122 -8.13 6.54 -26.30
CA ILE A 122 -6.96 7.44 -26.35
C ILE A 122 -7.27 8.77 -25.68
N ASP A 123 -8.53 9.20 -25.78
CA ASP A 123 -8.99 10.41 -25.11
C ASP A 123 -8.86 10.23 -23.59
N ARG A 124 -8.45 11.28 -22.90
CA ARG A 124 -8.29 11.29 -21.44
C ARG A 124 -9.35 12.18 -20.79
N GLU A 125 -10.12 12.93 -21.59
CA GLU A 125 -11.19 13.81 -21.09
C GLU A 125 -12.39 13.01 -20.54
N ASP A 126 -12.55 11.75 -20.95
CA ASP A 126 -13.61 10.87 -20.48
C ASP A 126 -13.16 9.85 -19.42
N ASP A 127 -11.90 9.88 -19.00
CA ASP A 127 -11.40 9.06 -17.90
C ASP A 127 -12.21 9.31 -16.63
N THR A 128 -12.61 8.22 -15.97
CA THR A 128 -13.35 8.29 -14.71
C THR A 128 -12.64 7.49 -13.65
N VAL A 129 -12.88 7.78 -12.38
CA VAL A 129 -12.31 6.94 -11.32
C VAL A 129 -12.93 5.54 -11.42
N ALA A 130 -12.10 4.49 -11.41
CA ALA A 130 -12.56 3.13 -11.60
C ALA A 130 -13.58 2.76 -10.53
N GLY A 131 -14.67 2.09 -10.92
CA GLY A 131 -15.79 1.78 -10.03
C GLY A 131 -15.40 0.93 -8.82
N TYR A 132 -14.36 0.10 -8.94
CA TYR A 132 -13.83 -0.71 -7.83
C TYR A 132 -12.84 0.06 -6.94
N SER A 133 -12.33 1.21 -7.36
CA SER A 133 -11.31 1.91 -6.57
C SER A 133 -11.94 2.44 -5.28
N SER A 134 -11.36 2.09 -4.13
CA SER A 134 -11.80 2.61 -2.83
C SER A 134 -11.72 4.14 -2.77
N ARG A 135 -12.54 4.74 -1.90
CA ARG A 135 -12.67 6.18 -1.68
C ARG A 135 -12.34 6.55 -0.24
N GLY A 136 -11.79 7.75 -0.08
CA GLY A 136 -11.75 8.41 1.22
C GLY A 136 -13.11 9.03 1.59
N PRO A 137 -13.20 9.69 2.76
CA PRO A 137 -12.10 9.95 3.69
C PRO A 137 -11.71 8.69 4.49
N ARG A 138 -10.61 8.79 5.25
CA ARG A 138 -10.38 7.90 6.39
C ARG A 138 -11.53 8.06 7.40
N THR A 139 -11.85 6.99 8.13
CA THR A 139 -12.95 6.96 9.12
C THR A 139 -12.44 7.23 10.53
#